data_AF-A0A1V1PQD2-F1
#
_entry.id   AF-A0A1V1PQD2-F1
#
_cell.length_a   1.000
_cell.length_b   1.000
_cell.length_c   1.000
_cell.angle_alpha   90.00
_cell.angle_beta   90.00
_cell.angle_gamma   90.00
#
_symmetry.space_group_name_H-M   'P 1'
#
loop_
_entity.id
_entity.type
_entity.pdbx_description
1 polymer ?
#
loop_
_entity_poly.entity_id
_entity_poly.type
_entity_poly.pdbx_seq_one_letter_code
_entity_poly.pdbx_strand_id
1 'polypeptide(L)'
;MALFFDAAWFDARLSDLKLDRAALAVAAGLTREDLGLIFANEREANGAEMRAFAEVLRTDLLEISIRCGIAARNTAPADADANARLDHLDARLNAIDDWIDQFERETRKASGGG
;
A
#
# COMPACT_ATOMS: atom_id res chain seq x y z
N MET A 1 13.44 -1.84 12.06
CA MET A 1 14.42 -1.05 11.31
C MET A 1 13.66 -0.16 10.35
N ALA A 2 13.73 1.16 10.50
CA ALA A 2 13.22 2.08 9.48
C ALA A 2 14.19 2.03 8.29
N LEU A 3 13.68 1.89 7.07
CA LEU A 3 14.49 2.12 5.89
C LEU A 3 14.60 3.64 5.74
N PHE A 4 15.78 4.14 5.35
CA PHE A 4 16.03 5.57 5.13
C PHE A 4 16.04 5.85 3.63
N PHE A 5 15.78 7.10 3.26
CA PHE A 5 15.90 7.55 1.87
C PHE A 5 17.35 7.39 1.35
N ASP A 6 17.53 6.62 0.28
CA ASP A 6 18.82 6.31 -0.35
C ASP A 6 19.21 7.38 -1.37
N ALA A 7 19.56 8.58 -0.88
CA ALA A 7 19.91 9.71 -1.72
C ALA A 7 21.09 9.41 -2.68
N ALA A 8 22.08 8.64 -2.21
CA ALA A 8 23.24 8.27 -3.02
C ALA A 8 22.86 7.40 -4.22
N TRP A 9 21.93 6.45 -4.04
CA TRP A 9 21.42 5.64 -5.14
C TRP A 9 20.64 6.48 -6.15
N PHE A 10 19.79 7.40 -5.69
CA PHE A 10 19.05 8.31 -6.57
C PHE A 10 20.01 9.16 -7.41
N ASP A 11 21.04 9.74 -6.80
CA ASP A 11 22.05 10.54 -7.51
C ASP A 11 22.84 9.73 -8.53
N ALA A 12 23.25 8.52 -8.15
CA ALA A 12 23.96 7.62 -9.06
C ALA A 12 23.08 7.28 -10.28
N ARG A 13 21.81 6.94 -10.04
CA ARG A 13 20.87 6.59 -11.11
C ARG A 13 20.58 7.75 -12.04
N LEU A 14 20.43 8.97 -11.51
CA LEU A 14 20.29 10.18 -12.30
C LEU A 14 21.53 10.45 -13.15
N SER A 15 22.72 10.28 -12.58
CA SER A 15 24.00 10.48 -13.28
C SER A 15 24.21 9.49 -14.44
N ASP A 16 23.78 8.24 -14.26
CA ASP A 16 23.78 7.22 -15.33
C ASP A 16 22.86 7.62 -16.49
N LEU A 17 21.72 8.23 -16.17
CA LEU A 17 20.74 8.72 -17.15
C LEU A 17 21.06 10.11 -17.71
N LYS A 18 22.15 10.76 -17.25
CA LYS A 18 22.52 12.15 -17.58
C LYS A 18 21.41 13.15 -17.25
N LEU A 19 20.72 12.89 -16.14
CA LEU A 19 19.70 13.75 -15.57
C LEU A 19 20.20 14.35 -14.26
N ASP A 20 19.51 15.40 -13.81
CA ASP A 20 19.70 15.99 -12.50
C ASP A 20 18.44 15.83 -11.64
N ARG A 21 18.52 16.24 -10.37
CA ARG A 21 17.37 16.19 -9.45
C ARG A 21 16.22 17.10 -9.90
N ALA A 22 16.46 18.13 -10.71
CA ALA A 22 15.38 18.98 -11.20
C ALA A 22 14.44 18.21 -12.14
N ALA A 23 14.93 17.19 -12.86
CA ALA A 23 14.09 16.30 -13.64
C ALA A 23 13.06 15.56 -12.76
N LEU A 24 13.44 15.12 -11.56
CA LEU A 24 12.51 14.51 -10.60
C LEU A 24 11.50 15.53 -10.07
N ALA A 25 11.96 16.73 -9.74
CA ALA A 25 11.08 17.79 -9.24
C ALA A 25 9.99 18.14 -10.28
N VAL A 26 10.40 18.36 -11.53
CA VAL A 26 9.49 18.70 -12.63
C VAL A 26 8.49 17.57 -12.88
N ALA A 27 8.94 16.32 -12.94
CA ALA A 27 8.05 15.18 -13.19
C ALA A 27 7.03 14.96 -12.07
N ALA A 28 7.42 15.18 -10.82
CA ALA A 28 6.56 15.01 -9.66
C ALA A 28 5.73 16.27 -9.32
N GLY A 29 5.89 17.37 -10.06
CA GLY A 29 5.23 18.64 -9.76
C GLY A 29 5.70 19.29 -8.45
N LEU A 30 6.94 19.00 -8.04
CA LEU A 30 7.54 19.49 -6.80
C LEU A 30 8.38 20.74 -7.02
N THR A 31 8.46 21.58 -6.00
CA THR A 31 9.49 22.62 -5.94
C THR A 31 10.85 21.99 -5.63
N ARG A 32 11.93 22.74 -5.87
CA ARG A 32 13.28 22.30 -5.50
C ARG A 32 13.44 22.14 -3.99
N GLU A 33 12.76 22.97 -3.21
CA GLU A 33 12.77 22.90 -1.75
C GLU A 33 12.05 21.64 -1.26
N ASP A 34 10.86 21.34 -1.78
CA ASP A 34 10.12 20.11 -1.44
C ASP A 34 10.92 18.85 -1.77
N LEU A 35 11.57 18.82 -2.94
CA LEU A 35 12.44 17.71 -3.29
C LEU A 35 13.66 17.63 -2.37
N GLY A 36 14.19 18.78 -1.94
CA GLY A 36 15.27 18.87 -0.95
C GLY A 36 14.89 18.21 0.37
N LEU A 37 13.68 18.48 0.89
CA LEU A 37 13.17 17.87 2.12
C LEU A 37 13.05 16.36 2.00
N ILE A 38 12.63 15.85 0.84
CA ILE A 38 12.60 14.39 0.57
C ILE A 38 14.01 13.81 0.61
N PHE A 39 14.96 14.42 -0.11
CA PHE A 39 16.34 13.94 -0.17
C PHE A 39 17.09 14.07 1.16
N ALA A 40 16.67 14.97 2.04
CA ALA A 40 17.16 15.10 3.41
C ALA A 40 16.47 14.13 4.38
N ASN A 41 15.51 13.33 3.91
CA ASN A 41 14.67 12.45 4.73
C ASN A 41 13.90 13.21 5.83
N GLU A 42 13.59 14.50 5.59
CA GLU A 42 12.77 15.36 6.45
C GLU A 42 11.28 15.32 6.03
N ARG A 43 11.00 14.82 4.82
CA ARG A 43 9.65 14.59 4.29
C ARG A 43 9.59 13.27 3.54
N GLU A 44 8.49 12.54 3.70
CA GLU A 44 8.25 11.32 2.92
C GLU A 44 7.70 11.65 1.53
N ALA A 45 8.13 10.89 0.52
CA ALA A 45 7.55 10.96 -0.82
C ALA A 45 6.21 10.20 -0.84
N ASN A 46 5.17 10.79 -1.44
CA ASN A 46 3.88 10.11 -1.57
C ASN A 46 3.82 9.16 -2.78
N GLY A 47 2.74 8.39 -2.90
CA GLY A 47 2.56 7.42 -3.98
C GLY A 47 2.53 8.00 -5.40
N ALA A 48 2.12 9.25 -5.59
CA ALA A 48 2.14 9.90 -6.90
C ALA A 48 3.56 10.35 -7.26
N GLU A 49 4.27 10.94 -6.31
CA GLU A 49 5.66 11.37 -6.44
C GLU A 49 6.58 10.18 -6.72
N MET A 50 6.42 9.07 -5.99
CA MET A 50 7.19 7.84 -6.22
C MET A 50 6.95 7.25 -7.62
N ARG A 51 5.72 7.33 -8.16
CA ARG A 51 5.44 6.89 -9.54
C ARG A 51 6.15 7.78 -10.56
N ALA A 52 6.11 9.09 -10.38
CA ALA A 52 6.83 10.02 -11.24
C ALA A 52 8.35 9.77 -11.20
N PHE A 53 8.91 9.47 -10.01
CA PHE A 53 10.32 9.10 -9.88
C PHE A 53 10.65 7.79 -10.61
N ALA A 54 9.78 6.79 -10.53
CA ALA A 54 9.95 5.52 -11.24
C ALA A 54 10.01 5.71 -12.77
N GLU A 55 9.14 6.57 -13.30
CA GLU A 55 9.12 6.91 -14.73
C GLU A 55 10.41 7.61 -15.18
N VAL A 56 10.86 8.63 -14.44
CA VAL A 56 12.09 9.37 -14.76
C VAL A 56 13.33 8.46 -14.68
N LEU A 57 13.41 7.63 -13.63
CA LEU A 57 14.56 6.76 -13.38
C LEU A 57 14.52 5.45 -14.16
N ARG A 58 13.44 5.23 -14.93
CA ARG A 58 13.19 4.05 -15.76
C ARG A 58 13.40 2.77 -14.94
N THR A 59 12.74 2.71 -13.80
CA THR A 59 12.84 1.60 -12.85
C THR A 59 11.45 1.27 -12.30
N ASP A 60 11.35 0.16 -11.59
CA ASP A 60 10.08 -0.27 -11.01
C ASP A 60 9.70 0.53 -9.76
N LEU A 61 8.40 0.73 -9.54
CA LEU A 61 7.87 1.43 -8.36
C LEU A 61 8.26 0.74 -7.05
N LEU A 62 8.39 -0.59 -7.04
CA LEU A 62 8.84 -1.35 -5.88
C LEU A 62 10.26 -0.94 -5.48
N GLU A 63 11.18 -0.86 -6.44
CA GLU A 63 12.56 -0.43 -6.17
C GLU A 63 12.55 1.01 -5.62
N ILE A 64 11.79 1.91 -6.23
CA ILE A 64 11.65 3.29 -5.71
C ILE A 64 11.13 3.29 -4.27
N SER A 65 10.12 2.49 -3.95
CA SER A 65 9.56 2.44 -2.59
C SER A 65 10.60 2.00 -1.55
N ILE A 66 11.40 0.98 -1.89
CA ILE A 66 12.49 0.48 -1.04
C ILE A 66 13.54 1.58 -0.83
N ARG A 67 13.93 2.27 -1.93
CA ARG A 67 14.92 3.35 -1.90
C ARG A 67 14.42 4.61 -1.22
N CYS A 68 13.12 4.88 -1.23
CA CYS A 68 12.51 5.99 -0.49
C CYS A 68 12.46 5.75 1.02
N GLY A 69 12.87 4.58 1.51
CA GLY A 69 12.74 4.24 2.93
C GLY A 69 11.32 3.80 3.33
N ILE A 70 10.41 3.75 2.37
CA ILE A 70 9.02 3.35 2.58
C ILE A 70 8.96 1.86 2.27
N ALA A 71 9.23 1.02 3.28
CA ALA A 71 8.88 -0.40 3.19
C ALA A 71 7.40 -0.44 2.82
N ALA A 72 7.08 -0.89 1.61
CA ALA A 72 5.74 -0.80 1.02
C ALA A 72 4.68 -1.38 1.97
N ARG A 73 4.16 -0.56 2.88
CA ARG A 73 2.83 -0.74 3.42
C ARG A 73 1.94 -0.23 2.33
N ASN A 74 1.65 -1.16 1.43
CA ASN A 74 0.49 -1.13 0.56
C ASN A 74 -0.74 -0.85 1.42
N THR A 75 -1.01 0.42 1.70
CA THR A 75 -2.35 0.88 1.97
C THR A 75 -2.86 1.40 0.63
N ALA A 76 -3.36 0.48 -0.19
CA ALA A 76 -4.54 0.77 -0.99
C ALA A 76 -5.54 1.56 -0.12
N PRO A 77 -6.41 2.43 -0.67
CA PRO A 77 -7.45 3.08 0.13
C PRO A 77 -8.32 1.97 0.74
N ALA A 78 -8.07 1.65 2.00
CA ALA A 78 -8.66 0.49 2.69
C ALA A 78 -9.82 0.91 3.58
N ASP A 79 -10.38 2.10 3.38
CA ASP A 79 -11.38 2.63 4.31
C ASP A 79 -12.82 2.34 3.82
N ALA A 80 -13.04 2.14 2.52
CA ALA A 80 -14.35 1.78 1.98
C ALA A 80 -14.55 0.25 1.84
N ASP A 81 -13.55 -0.48 1.36
CA ASP A 81 -13.64 -1.93 1.12
C ASP A 81 -13.49 -2.78 2.40
N ALA A 82 -12.78 -2.29 3.42
CA ALA A 82 -12.57 -3.08 4.64
C ALA A 82 -13.86 -3.25 5.45
N ASN A 83 -14.63 -2.17 5.63
CA ASN A 83 -15.91 -2.23 6.34
C ASN A 83 -16.93 -3.08 5.57
N ALA A 84 -17.02 -2.91 4.24
CA ALA A 84 -17.89 -3.74 3.40
C ALA A 84 -17.50 -5.23 3.46
N ARG A 85 -16.20 -5.54 3.54
CA ARG A 85 -15.72 -6.92 3.72
C ARG A 85 -16.05 -7.45 5.11
N LEU A 86 -15.94 -6.65 6.16
CA LEU A 86 -16.32 -7.04 7.52
C LEU A 86 -17.83 -7.32 7.60
N ASP A 87 -18.67 -6.44 7.05
CA ASP A 87 -20.12 -6.63 6.98
C ASP A 87 -20.50 -7.92 6.23
N HIS A 88 -19.80 -8.22 5.13
CA HIS A 88 -20.01 -9.45 4.37
C HIS A 88 -19.59 -10.71 5.16
N LEU A 89 -18.51 -10.62 5.95
CA LEU A 89 -18.06 -11.71 6.79
C LEU A 89 -19.05 -11.98 7.94
N ASP A 90 -19.55 -10.92 8.59
CA ASP A 90 -20.55 -11.04 9.67
C ASP A 90 -21.87 -11.63 9.15
N ALA A 91 -22.33 -11.20 7.97
CA ALA A 91 -23.52 -11.78 7.34
C ALA A 91 -23.35 -13.28 7.05
N ARG A 92 -22.16 -13.71 6.61
CA ARG A 92 -21.86 -15.13 6.40
C ARG A 92 -21.78 -15.92 7.70
N LEU A 93 -21.22 -15.34 8.76
CA LEU A 93 -21.13 -16.00 10.06
C LEU A 93 -22.53 -16.24 10.64
N ASN A 94 -23.40 -15.23 10.62
CA ASN A 94 -24.78 -15.37 11.08
C ASN A 94 -25.55 -16.45 10.30
N ALA A 95 -25.36 -16.53 8.98
CA ALA A 95 -26.00 -17.57 8.17
C ALA A 95 -25.49 -18.99 8.51
N ILE A 96 -24.22 -19.12 8.90
CA ILE A 96 -23.66 -20.40 9.36
C ILE A 96 -24.26 -20.77 10.72
N ASP A 97 -24.36 -19.82 11.64
CA ASP A 97 -24.95 -20.03 12.96
C ASP A 97 -26.42 -20.47 12.84
N ASP A 98 -27.20 -19.81 11.99
CA ASP A 98 -28.60 -20.20 11.70
C ASP A 98 -28.71 -21.62 11.13
N TRP A 99 -27.77 -22.00 10.24
CA TRP A 99 -27.73 -23.33 9.66
C TRP A 99 -27.39 -24.42 10.68
N ILE A 100 -26.44 -24.13 11.59
CA ILE A 100 -26.10 -25.04 12.70
C ILE A 100 -27.31 -25.23 13.61
N ASP A 101 -27.99 -24.14 13.96
CA ASP A 101 -29.19 -24.14 14.79
C ASP A 101 -30.33 -24.98 14.17
N GLN A 102 -30.53 -24.84 12.86
CA GLN A 102 -31.50 -25.65 12.13
C GLN A 102 -31.12 -27.13 12.16
N PHE A 103 -29.85 -27.45 11.89
CA PHE A 103 -29.36 -28.82 11.86
C PHE A 103 -29.52 -29.54 13.22
N GLU A 104 -29.23 -28.84 14.33
CA GLU A 104 -29.45 -29.39 15.68
C GLU A 104 -30.93 -29.66 15.97
N ARG A 105 -31.84 -28.80 15.49
CA ARG A 105 -33.29 -29.00 15.67
C ARG A 105 -33.81 -30.18 14.85
N GLU A 106 -33.33 -30.33 13.61
CA GLU A 106 -33.71 -31.45 12.73
C GLU A 106 -33.23 -32.80 13.29
N THR A 107 -31.98 -32.86 13.77
CA THR A 107 -31.42 -34.07 14.41
C THR A 107 -32.11 -34.42 15.73
N ARG A 108 -32.45 -33.43 16.56
CA ARG A 108 -33.23 -33.64 17.80
C ARG A 108 -34.65 -34.13 17.52
N LYS A 109 -35.31 -33.59 16.49
CA LYS A 109 -36.66 -34.02 16.09
C LYS A 109 -36.66 -35.45 15.53
N ALA A 110 -35.61 -35.84 14.82
CA ALA A 110 -35.44 -37.20 14.29
C ALA A 110 -35.14 -38.26 15.38
N SER A 111 -34.62 -37.84 16.55
CA SER A 111 -34.24 -38.74 17.65
C SER A 111 -35.26 -38.81 18.80
N GLY A 112 -36.18 -37.86 18.92
CA GLY A 112 -37.19 -37.80 19.99
C GLY A 112 -38.61 -38.27 19.61
N GLY A 113 -38.79 -38.83 18.41
CA GLY A 113 -40.08 -39.34 17.92
C GLY A 113 -40.06 -40.86 17.75
N GLY A 114 -40.18 -41.59 18.86
CA GLY A 114 -40.30 -43.05 18.92
C GLY A 114 -40.77 -43.49 20.29
#